data_AF-A0A3M0WHR4-F1
#
_entry.id   AF-A0A3M0WHR4-F1
#
_cell.length_a   1.000
_cell.length_b   1.000
_cell.length_c   1.000
_cell.angle_alpha   90.00
_cell.angle_beta   90.00
_cell.angle_gamma   90.00
#
_symmetry.space_group_name_H-M   'P 1'
#
loop_
_entity.id
_entity.type
_entity.pdbx_description
1 polymer ?
#
loop_
_entity_poly.entity_id
_entity_poly.type
_entity_poly.pdbx_seq_one_letter_code
_entity_poly.pdbx_strand_id
1 'polypeptide(L)'
;MRKRYYDMLEKLRRIGIIEGISLIILIFIAVPIKYIMGKPLPVRIIGSIHGLLWLYLLYNLYEVYKRSLIEKETAIKIIIASVIPFGFFFIDKTVKRFENLAQ
;
A
#
# COMPACT_ATOMS: atom_id res chain seq x y z
N MET A 1 -11.57 -5.25 22.54
CA MET A 1 -10.18 -5.05 22.11
C MET A 1 -9.87 -5.71 20.77
N ARG A 2 -10.17 -7.01 20.57
CA ARG A 2 -9.96 -7.72 19.27
C ARG A 2 -10.52 -7.00 18.04
N LYS A 3 -11.76 -6.52 18.09
CA LYS A 3 -12.39 -5.74 17.00
C LYS A 3 -11.53 -4.57 16.52
N ARG A 4 -10.95 -3.79 17.45
CA ARG A 4 -10.09 -2.64 17.09
C ARG A 4 -8.84 -3.07 16.32
N TYR A 5 -8.25 -4.22 16.65
CA TYR A 5 -7.07 -4.73 15.96
C TYR A 5 -7.42 -5.29 14.58
N TYR A 6 -8.56 -5.97 14.47
CA TYR A 6 -9.12 -6.37 13.19
C TYR A 6 -9.32 -5.16 12.26
N ASP A 7 -10.00 -4.11 12.75
CA ASP A 7 -10.26 -2.89 11.97
C ASP A 7 -8.96 -2.21 11.48
N MET A 8 -7.90 -2.24 12.30
CA MET A 8 -6.58 -1.69 11.93
C MET A 8 -5.90 -2.49 10.82
N LEU A 9 -5.94 -3.82 10.90
CA LEU A 9 -5.38 -4.72 9.88
C LEU A 9 -6.18 -4.62 8.57
N GLU A 10 -7.51 -4.60 8.67
CA GLU A 10 -8.39 -4.39 7.52
C GLU A 10 -8.12 -3.08 6.81
N LYS A 11 -7.95 -2.00 7.58
CA LYS A 11 -7.59 -0.70 7.05
C LYS A 11 -6.24 -0.74 6.33
N LEU A 12 -5.21 -1.35 6.94
CA LEU A 12 -3.89 -1.51 6.32
C LEU A 12 -3.99 -2.28 4.99
N ARG A 13 -4.76 -3.37 4.97
CA ARG A 13 -4.99 -4.19 3.78
C ARG A 13 -5.65 -3.40 2.65
N ARG A 14 -6.74 -2.69 2.96
CA ARG A 14 -7.49 -1.86 1.99
C ARG A 14 -6.60 -0.75 1.41
N ILE A 15 -5.82 -0.07 2.25
CA ILE A 15 -4.89 0.98 1.79
C ILE A 15 -3.82 0.38 0.89
N GLY A 16 -3.24 -0.77 1.26
CA GLY A 16 -2.23 -1.44 0.43
C GLY A 16 -2.73 -1.80 -0.97
N ILE A 17 -4.00 -2.22 -1.10
CA ILE A 17 -4.61 -2.48 -2.41
C ILE A 17 -4.77 -1.17 -3.21
N ILE A 18 -5.31 -0.12 -2.59
CA ILE A 18 -5.53 1.17 -3.26
C ILE A 18 -4.20 1.79 -3.72
N GLU A 19 -3.20 1.75 -2.85
CA GLU A 19 -1.85 2.23 -3.11
C GLU A 19 -1.19 1.43 -4.26
N GLY A 20 -1.26 0.10 -4.24
CA GLY A 20 -0.75 -0.72 -5.33
C GLY A 20 -1.44 -0.52 -6.68
N ILE A 21 -2.76 -0.30 -6.69
CA ILE A 21 -3.50 0.07 -7.90
C ILE A 21 -3.02 1.44 -8.40
N SER A 22 -2.81 2.41 -7.50
CA SER A 22 -2.30 3.73 -7.88
C SER A 22 -0.89 3.66 -8.49
N LEU A 23 -0.03 2.74 -8.02
CA LEU A 23 1.29 2.48 -8.59
C LEU A 23 1.19 1.89 -10.01
N ILE A 24 0.27 0.95 -10.23
CA ILE A 24 0.01 0.39 -11.55
C ILE A 24 -0.46 1.49 -12.51
N ILE A 25 -1.40 2.34 -12.09
CA ILE A 25 -1.86 3.48 -12.90
C ILE A 25 -0.71 4.44 -13.19
N LEU A 26 0.13 4.74 -12.20
CA LEU A 26 1.29 5.62 -12.37
C LEU A 26 2.26 5.06 -13.42
N ILE A 27 2.67 3.79 -13.30
CA ILE A 27 3.70 3.19 -14.14
C ILE A 27 3.18 2.81 -15.52
N PHE A 28 1.98 2.23 -15.63
CA PHE A 28 1.47 1.70 -16.89
C PHE A 28 0.58 2.67 -17.66
N ILE A 29 0.15 3.79 -17.05
CA ILE A 29 -0.68 4.78 -17.72
C ILE A 29 0.02 6.15 -17.75
N ALA A 30 0.34 6.71 -16.58
CA ALA A 30 0.86 8.08 -16.51
C ALA A 30 2.23 8.21 -17.19
N VAL A 31 3.14 7.25 -16.94
CA VAL A 31 4.48 7.26 -17.53
C VAL A 31 4.46 7.08 -19.05
N PRO A 32 3.72 6.11 -19.65
CA PRO A 32 3.57 6.01 -21.10
C PRO A 32 2.99 7.26 -21.74
N ILE A 33 1.95 7.86 -21.13
CA ILE A 33 1.36 9.11 -21.64
C ILE A 33 2.41 10.22 -21.69
N LYS A 34 3.27 10.34 -20.67
CA LYS A 34 4.37 11.32 -20.67
C LYS A 34 5.29 11.14 -21.87
N TYR A 35 5.65 9.90 -22.23
CA TYR A 35 6.56 9.63 -23.35
C TYR A 35 5.87 9.76 -24.72
N ILE A 36 4.61 9.35 -24.84
CA ILE A 36 3.87 9.39 -26.11
C ILE A 36 3.40 10.81 -26.46
N MET A 37 2.87 11.53 -25.47
CA MET A 37 2.25 12.85 -25.69
C MET A 37 3.17 14.02 -25.30
N GLY A 38 4.36 13.74 -24.74
CA GLY A 38 5.29 14.77 -24.26
C GLY A 38 4.77 15.61 -23.09
N LYS A 39 3.64 15.22 -22.46
CA LYS A 39 2.99 15.99 -21.39
C LYS A 39 3.31 15.37 -20.02
N PRO A 40 4.06 16.06 -19.13
CA PRO A 40 4.39 15.53 -17.80
C PRO A 40 3.26 15.67 -16.77
N LEU A 41 2.18 16.39 -17.10
CA LEU A 41 1.10 16.71 -16.17
C LEU A 41 0.44 15.47 -15.53
N PRO A 42 0.12 14.38 -16.26
CA PRO A 42 -0.48 13.18 -15.67
C PRO A 42 0.42 12.52 -14.64
N VAL A 43 1.73 12.45 -14.91
CA VAL A 43 2.72 11.91 -13.96
C VAL A 43 2.80 12.77 -12.71
N ARG A 44 2.73 14.10 -12.84
CA ARG A 44 2.75 14.99 -11.67
C ARG A 44 1.53 14.78 -10.79
N ILE A 45 0.34 14.74 -11.37
CA ILE A 45 -0.91 14.57 -10.60
C ILE A 45 -0.98 13.17 -9.97
N ILE A 46 -0.85 12.12 -10.79
CA ILE A 46 -0.96 10.73 -10.33
C ILE A 46 0.18 10.38 -9.38
N GLY A 47 1.40 10.85 -9.68
CA GLY A 47 2.57 10.66 -8.83
C GLY A 47 2.41 11.31 -7.45
N SER A 48 1.85 12.53 -7.38
CA SER A 48 1.55 13.16 -6.08
C SER A 48 0.47 12.41 -5.30
N ILE A 49 -0.60 11.96 -5.96
CA ILE A 49 -1.66 11.15 -5.32
C ILE A 49 -1.07 9.84 -4.78
N HIS A 50 -0.29 9.12 -5.60
CA HIS A 50 0.38 7.89 -5.21
C HIS A 50 1.34 8.11 -4.03
N GLY A 51 2.16 9.16 -4.06
CA GLY A 51 3.07 9.49 -2.95
C GLY A 51 2.33 9.73 -1.64
N LEU A 52 1.19 10.43 -1.67
CA LEU A 52 0.33 10.60 -0.49
C LEU A 52 -0.25 9.28 0.02
N LEU A 53 -0.71 8.41 -0.90
CA LEU A 53 -1.20 7.08 -0.55
C LEU A 53 -0.11 6.22 0.09
N TRP A 54 1.12 6.28 -0.43
CA TRP A 54 2.26 5.55 0.11
C TRP A 54 2.64 6.02 1.51
N LEU A 55 2.67 7.34 1.75
CA LEU A 55 2.88 7.88 3.11
C LEU A 55 1.76 7.45 4.07
N TYR A 56 0.52 7.44 3.60
CA TYR A 56 -0.62 6.96 4.39
C TYR A 56 -0.51 5.46 4.71
N LEU A 57 -0.04 4.64 3.75
CA LEU A 57 0.27 3.24 3.97
C LEU A 57 1.34 3.08 5.07
N LEU A 58 2.45 3.82 4.98
CA LEU A 58 3.52 3.78 5.99
C LEU A 58 3.04 4.17 7.39
N TYR A 59 2.20 5.20 7.48
CA TYR A 59 1.62 5.62 8.76
C TYR A 59 0.77 4.50 9.39
N ASN A 60 -0.13 3.88 8.62
CA ASN A 60 -0.96 2.79 9.14
C ASN A 60 -0.12 1.53 9.45
N LEU A 61 0.92 1.26 8.65
CA LEU A 61 1.84 0.16 8.90
C LEU A 61 2.60 0.36 10.21
N TYR A 62 3.06 1.59 10.48
CA TYR A 62 3.73 1.95 11.72
C TYR A 62 2.81 1.75 12.94
N GLU A 63 1.54 2.16 12.85
CA GLU A 63 0.56 1.95 13.93
C GLU A 63 0.30 0.47 14.21
N VAL A 64 0.21 -0.37 13.17
CA VAL A 64 0.04 -1.83 13.29
C VAL A 64 1.30 -2.46 13.90
N TYR A 65 2.48 -2.06 13.46
CA TYR A 65 3.77 -2.54 13.99
C TYR A 65 3.98 -2.14 15.46
N LYS A 66 3.69 -0.89 15.83
CA LYS A 66 3.83 -0.37 17.20
C LYS A 66 2.97 -1.13 18.21
N ARG A 67 1.86 -1.70 17.75
CA ARG A 67 0.95 -2.55 18.55
C ARG A 67 1.32 -4.03 18.52
N SER A 68 2.45 -4.38 17.92
CA SER A 68 2.93 -5.76 17.79
C SER A 68 1.93 -6.70 17.10
N LEU A 69 1.09 -6.16 16.21
CA LEU A 69 0.14 -6.96 15.42
C LEU A 69 0.83 -7.69 14.27
N ILE A 70 2.01 -7.21 13.86
CA ILE A 70 2.88 -7.84 12.87
C ILE A 70 4.33 -7.78 13.32
N GLU A 71 5.13 -8.72 12.84
CA GLU A 71 6.57 -8.77 13.10
C GLU A 71 7.34 -7.75 12.25
N LYS A 72 8.53 -7.34 12.70
CA LYS A 72 9.42 -6.41 11.99
C LYS A 72 9.71 -6.86 10.56
N GLU A 73 9.96 -8.17 10.36
CA GLU A 73 10.21 -8.73 9.03
C GLU A 73 9.00 -8.56 8.10
N THR A 74 7.79 -8.76 8.64
CA THR A 74 6.55 -8.57 7.88
C THR A 74 6.39 -7.11 7.48
N ALA A 75 6.66 -6.17 8.40
CA ALA A 75 6.61 -4.75 8.08
C ALA A 75 7.60 -4.36 6.97
N ILE A 76 8.84 -4.85 7.03
CA ILE A 76 9.86 -4.62 5.99
C ILE A 76 9.40 -5.20 4.63
N LYS A 77 8.87 -6.43 4.62
CA LYS A 77 8.34 -7.06 3.41
C LYS A 77 7.18 -6.25 2.81
N ILE A 78 6.31 -5.66 3.63
CA ILE A 78 5.23 -4.78 3.15
C ILE A 78 5.78 -3.50 2.50
N ILE A 79 6.79 -2.87 3.10
CA ILE A 79 7.44 -1.68 2.52
C ILE A 79 8.06 -2.02 1.16
N ILE A 80 8.83 -3.10 1.08
CA ILE A 80 9.44 -3.56 -0.18
C ILE A 80 8.37 -3.89 -1.21
N ALA A 81 7.30 -4.58 -0.81
CA ALA A 81 6.21 -4.94 -1.72
C ALA A 81 5.45 -3.70 -2.23
N SER A 82 5.29 -2.64 -1.42
CA SER A 82 4.54 -1.43 -1.82
C SER A 82 5.18 -0.68 -3.00
N VAL A 83 6.49 -0.79 -3.21
CA VAL A 83 7.18 -0.10 -4.32
C VAL A 83 7.33 -0.96 -5.58
N ILE A 84 6.93 -2.23 -5.52
CA ILE A 84 7.01 -3.16 -6.64
C ILE A 84 5.61 -3.24 -7.30
N PRO A 85 5.50 -3.08 -8.64
CA PRO A 85 4.24 -3.31 -9.34
C PRO A 85 3.66 -4.68 -8.98
N PHE A 86 2.36 -4.75 -8.70
CA PHE A 86 1.67 -5.96 -8.24
C PHE A 86 2.08 -6.47 -6.84
N GLY A 87 2.97 -5.80 -6.13
CA GLY A 87 3.35 -6.19 -4.77
C GLY A 87 2.20 -6.09 -3.76
N PHE A 88 1.14 -5.34 -4.07
CA PHE A 88 -0.07 -5.32 -3.24
C PHE A 88 -0.77 -6.67 -3.10
N PHE A 89 -0.59 -7.62 -4.03
CA PHE A 89 -1.10 -8.99 -3.85
C PHE A 89 -0.41 -9.70 -2.69
N PHE A 90 0.89 -9.45 -2.50
CA PHE A 90 1.64 -9.96 -1.36
C PHE A 90 1.17 -9.30 -0.06
N ILE A 91 0.93 -7.98 -0.07
CA ILE A 91 0.41 -7.25 1.09
C ILE A 91 -0.98 -7.78 1.47
N ASP A 92 -1.90 -7.94 0.51
CA ASP A 92 -3.24 -8.46 0.75
C ASP A 92 -3.20 -9.84 1.41
N LYS A 93 -2.49 -10.79 0.80
CA LYS A 93 -2.37 -12.15 1.31
C LYS A 93 -1.74 -12.20 2.70
N THR A 94 -0.72 -11.37 2.93
CA THR A 94 0.02 -11.33 4.20
C THR A 94 -0.83 -10.75 5.31
N VAL A 95 -1.45 -9.57 5.09
CA VAL A 95 -2.26 -8.89 6.12
C VAL A 95 -3.53 -9.67 6.45
N LYS A 96 -4.17 -10.29 5.45
CA LYS A 96 -5.36 -11.14 5.64
C LYS A 96 -5.10 -12.32 6.60
N ARG A 97 -3.88 -12.86 6.65
CA ARG A 97 -3.53 -13.88 7.65
C ARG A 97 -3.63 -13.35 9.08
N PHE A 98 -3.19 -12.12 9.32
CA PHE A 98 -3.27 -11.49 10.64
C PHE A 98 -4.71 -11.08 10.99
N GLU A 99 -5.51 -10.65 10.01
CA GLU A 99 -6.94 -10.37 10.21
C GLU A 99 -7.67 -11.61 10.77
N ASN A 100 -7.44 -12.78 10.17
CA ASN A 100 -8.08 -14.03 10.59
C ASN A 100 -7.66 -14.46 12.01
N LEU A 101 -6.46 -14.09 12.46
CA LEU A 101 -5.98 -14.36 13.82
C LEU A 101 -6.56 -13.38 14.85
N ALA A 102 -7.05 -12.21 14.39
CA ALA A 102 -7.59 -11.15 15.22
C ALA A 102 -9.13 -11.18 15.35
N GLN A 103 -9.83 -11.96 14.50
CA GLN A 103 -11.25 -12.30 14.63
C GLN A 103 -11.51 -13.10 15.92
#